data_AF-X0GW75-F1
#
_entry.id   AF-X0GW75-F1
#
_cell.length_a   1.000
_cell.length_b   1.000
_cell.length_c   1.000
_cell.angle_alpha   90.00
_cell.angle_beta   90.00
_cell.angle_gamma   90.00
#
_symmetry.space_group_name_H-M   'P 1'
#
loop_
_entity.id
_entity.type
_entity.pdbx_description
1 polymer ?
#
loop_
_entity_poly.entity_id
_entity_poly.type
_entity_poly.pdbx_seq_one_letter_code
_entity_poly.pdbx_strand_id
1 'polypeptide(L)'
;MASGRLQTTVEPALPASVPSLSFHCFPNLPVELRLRIWRYSFVPRCVEIHARRSHYADDFQHGGVPKWQSRCNNPVALSVSSEARSAALDFYPVKFPLATVAPYEHAGDSINDLNRVLYIKPAVDTVVVLGDLDYRRISRLFTDLRLGDPEGKGLQRLAVSASWTYHEGAGDTIRMLIKHMFPELVEMTVFMYDEKMPPTDWIGGVCALEDCSQTDYYKRYAMGRGQQMRDGDKWMVIGKKELRVMELIFRHGW
;
A
#
# COMPACT_ATOMS: atom_id res chain seq x y z
N MET A 1 50.41 -51.00 5.29
CA MET A 1 49.58 -50.26 4.33
C MET A 1 48.34 -49.75 5.04
N ALA A 2 48.31 -48.46 5.37
CA ALA A 2 47.12 -47.76 5.85
C ALA A 2 47.20 -46.32 5.34
N SER A 3 46.21 -45.95 4.52
CA SER A 3 46.09 -44.66 3.85
C SER A 3 45.35 -43.69 4.78
N GLY A 4 46.03 -42.62 5.20
CA GLY A 4 45.43 -41.51 5.97
C GLY A 4 45.19 -40.32 5.04
N ARG A 5 43.92 -40.03 4.74
CA ARG A 5 43.48 -38.86 3.98
C ARG A 5 43.79 -37.57 4.74
N LEU A 6 44.53 -36.66 4.11
CA LEU A 6 44.60 -35.26 4.53
C LEU A 6 43.31 -34.55 4.12
N GLN A 7 42.58 -34.02 5.10
CA GLN A 7 41.43 -33.14 4.91
C GLN A 7 41.92 -31.76 4.46
N THR A 8 41.53 -31.36 3.26
CA THR A 8 41.62 -29.96 2.80
C THR A 8 40.51 -29.15 3.46
N THR A 9 40.88 -28.28 4.38
CA THR A 9 40.02 -27.26 4.98
C THR A 9 39.66 -26.23 3.90
N VAL A 10 38.40 -26.21 3.48
CA VAL A 10 37.88 -25.16 2.60
C VAL A 10 37.45 -23.99 3.48
N GLU A 11 38.22 -22.92 3.42
CA GLU A 11 37.93 -21.63 4.05
C GLU A 11 36.69 -21.01 3.38
N PRO A 12 35.62 -20.64 4.14
CA PRO A 12 34.44 -20.07 3.53
C PRO A 12 34.76 -18.64 3.07
N ALA A 13 34.69 -18.43 1.75
CA ALA A 13 34.81 -17.11 1.14
C ALA A 13 33.80 -16.14 1.78
N LEU A 14 34.31 -15.01 2.28
CA LEU A 14 33.50 -13.90 2.77
C LEU A 14 32.52 -13.44 1.68
N PRO A 15 31.25 -13.18 2.02
CA PRO A 15 30.29 -12.67 1.04
C PRO A 15 30.79 -11.33 0.50
N ALA A 16 30.85 -11.21 -0.83
CA ALA A 16 31.19 -9.99 -1.52
C ALA A 16 30.33 -8.83 -0.99
N SER A 17 30.97 -7.71 -0.62
CA SER A 17 30.30 -6.50 -0.17
C SER A 17 29.31 -6.05 -1.25
N VAL A 18 28.02 -6.15 -0.96
CA VAL A 18 26.98 -5.60 -1.83
C VAL A 18 27.27 -4.11 -1.95
N PRO A 19 27.44 -3.55 -3.16
CA PRO A 19 27.72 -2.13 -3.31
C PRO A 19 26.60 -1.35 -2.62
N SER A 20 26.95 -0.53 -1.63
CA SER A 20 26.00 0.36 -1.00
C SER A 20 25.44 1.27 -2.08
N LEU A 21 24.15 1.13 -2.38
CA LEU A 21 23.43 2.05 -3.25
C LEU A 21 23.31 3.40 -2.52
N SER A 22 24.40 4.17 -2.49
CA SER A 22 24.40 5.53 -1.96
C SER A 22 23.88 6.48 -3.02
N PHE A 23 22.83 7.24 -2.71
CA PHE A 23 22.35 8.30 -3.59
C PHE A 23 23.49 9.29 -3.87
N HIS A 24 23.83 9.50 -5.15
CA HIS A 24 24.83 10.49 -5.51
C HIS A 24 24.26 11.89 -5.29
N CYS A 25 24.74 12.58 -4.27
CA CYS A 25 24.38 13.98 -4.06
C CYS A 25 24.87 14.83 -5.24
N PHE A 26 24.08 15.83 -5.64
CA PHE A 26 24.43 16.78 -6.70
C PHE A 26 24.76 18.17 -6.13
N PRO A 27 25.71 18.33 -5.19
CA PRO A 27 25.87 19.56 -4.42
C PRO A 27 26.27 20.77 -5.28
N ASN A 28 26.89 20.53 -6.44
CA ASN A 28 27.39 21.58 -7.33
C ASN A 28 26.32 22.13 -8.28
N LEU A 29 25.11 21.55 -8.30
CA LEU A 29 24.02 22.09 -9.10
C LEU A 29 23.37 23.29 -8.40
N PRO A 30 22.95 24.32 -9.17
CA PRO A 30 22.06 25.37 -8.67
C PRO A 30 20.86 24.80 -7.91
N VAL A 31 20.40 25.52 -6.89
CA VAL A 31 19.31 25.08 -6.00
C VAL A 31 18.04 24.73 -6.78
N GLU A 32 17.75 25.48 -7.84
CA GLU A 32 16.58 25.27 -8.71
C GLU A 32 16.65 23.91 -9.40
N LEU A 33 17.84 23.49 -9.85
CA LEU A 33 18.04 22.19 -10.49
C LEU A 33 17.96 21.06 -9.49
N ARG A 34 18.53 21.22 -8.29
CA ARG A 34 18.44 20.22 -7.22
C ARG A 34 16.99 19.99 -6.79
N LEU A 35 16.21 21.05 -6.60
CA LEU A 35 14.78 20.97 -6.29
C LEU A 35 13.97 20.34 -7.43
N ARG A 36 14.30 20.63 -8.70
CA ARG A 36 13.67 19.95 -9.84
C ARG A 36 13.94 18.46 -9.80
N ILE A 37 15.18 18.02 -9.57
CA ILE A 37 15.52 16.59 -9.45
C ILE A 37 14.63 15.91 -8.39
N TRP A 38 14.48 16.50 -7.20
CA TRP A 38 13.61 15.96 -6.17
C TRP A 38 12.15 15.87 -6.63
N ARG A 39 11.61 16.95 -7.21
CA ARG A 39 10.22 16.95 -7.70
C ARG A 39 9.98 15.92 -8.81
N TYR A 40 10.96 15.71 -9.69
CA TYR A 40 10.88 14.67 -10.72
C TYR A 40 10.96 13.25 -10.14
N SER A 41 11.53 13.07 -8.95
CA SER A 41 11.55 11.76 -8.27
C SER A 41 10.21 11.38 -7.64
N PHE A 42 9.28 12.32 -7.46
CA PHE A 42 7.97 12.06 -6.86
C PHE A 42 7.01 11.49 -7.90
N VAL A 43 6.97 10.16 -7.97
CA VAL A 43 6.13 9.42 -8.91
C VAL A 43 4.90 8.82 -8.21
N PRO A 44 3.81 8.55 -8.95
CA PRO A 44 2.71 7.74 -8.46
C PRO A 44 3.21 6.40 -7.93
N ARG A 45 2.75 6.03 -6.72
CA ARG A 45 3.11 4.76 -6.08
C ARG A 45 1.88 4.10 -5.45
N CYS A 46 2.01 2.81 -5.19
CA CYS A 46 1.05 2.11 -4.35
C CYS A 46 1.49 2.20 -2.89
N VAL A 47 0.52 2.45 -2.01
CA VAL A 47 0.73 2.55 -0.57
C VAL A 47 -0.22 1.58 0.09
N GLU A 48 0.33 0.49 0.60
CA GLU A 48 -0.40 -0.55 1.31
C GLU A 48 -0.78 -0.07 2.71
N ILE A 49 -2.04 -0.31 3.10
CA ILE A 49 -2.57 -0.07 4.44
C ILE A 49 -3.41 -1.29 4.83
N HIS A 50 -3.20 -1.82 6.03
CA HIS A 50 -3.96 -2.93 6.56
C HIS A 50 -4.41 -2.67 7.99
N ALA A 51 -5.54 -3.25 8.35
CA ALA A 51 -5.92 -3.40 9.74
C ALA A 51 -5.33 -4.72 10.28
N ARG A 52 -5.04 -4.78 11.58
CA ARG A 52 -4.80 -6.07 12.23
C ARG A 52 -6.03 -6.97 12.10
N ARG A 53 -5.82 -8.28 12.19
CA ARG A 53 -6.92 -9.25 12.23
C ARG A 53 -7.88 -8.89 13.37
N SER A 54 -9.17 -8.79 13.06
CA SER A 54 -10.20 -8.40 14.03
C SER A 54 -10.24 -9.39 15.19
N HIS A 55 -10.26 -8.86 16.42
CA HIS A 55 -10.44 -9.61 17.64
C HIS A 55 -11.63 -9.05 18.43
N TYR A 56 -12.40 -9.89 19.13
CA TYR A 56 -13.66 -9.49 19.78
C TYR A 56 -13.48 -8.40 20.85
N ALA A 57 -12.26 -8.28 21.39
CA ALA A 57 -11.87 -7.27 22.37
C ALA A 57 -11.26 -6.01 21.75
N ASP A 58 -11.40 -5.80 20.44
CA ASP A 58 -10.87 -4.59 19.79
C ASP A 58 -11.70 -3.38 20.21
N ASP A 59 -11.04 -2.32 20.70
CA ASP A 59 -11.71 -1.08 21.13
C ASP A 59 -12.58 -0.49 20.04
N PHE A 60 -12.19 -0.65 18.77
CA PHE A 60 -13.00 -0.23 17.61
C PHE A 60 -14.39 -0.90 17.57
N GLN A 61 -14.51 -2.16 18.00
CA GLN A 61 -15.82 -2.83 18.12
C GLN A 61 -16.70 -2.19 19.20
N HIS A 62 -16.09 -1.45 20.12
CA HIS A 62 -16.73 -0.73 21.23
C HIS A 62 -16.74 0.80 21.04
N GLY A 63 -16.54 1.30 19.82
CA GLY A 63 -16.61 2.73 19.49
C GLY A 63 -15.27 3.46 19.46
N GLY A 64 -14.15 2.76 19.62
CA GLY A 64 -12.79 3.28 19.42
C GLY A 64 -12.48 3.64 17.96
N VAL A 65 -11.26 4.10 17.69
CA VAL A 65 -10.78 4.48 16.34
C VAL A 65 -10.02 3.30 15.72
N PRO A 66 -10.25 2.94 14.43
CA PRO A 66 -9.48 1.89 13.78
C PRO A 66 -7.98 2.20 13.82
N LYS A 67 -7.18 1.18 14.10
CA LYS A 67 -5.73 1.25 14.08
C LYS A 67 -5.22 0.68 12.76
N TRP A 68 -4.47 1.50 12.03
CA TRP A 68 -3.95 1.16 10.72
C TRP A 68 -2.46 0.87 10.79
N GLN A 69 -2.05 -0.19 10.11
CA GLN A 69 -0.66 -0.55 9.91
C GLN A 69 -0.33 -0.45 8.43
N SER A 70 0.95 -0.33 8.13
CA SER A 70 1.50 -0.41 6.79
C SER A 70 2.90 -0.96 6.91
N ARG A 71 3.38 -1.72 5.92
CA ARG A 71 4.81 -2.04 5.82
C ARG A 71 5.51 -1.31 4.68
N CYS A 72 4.80 -0.40 4.02
CA CYS A 72 5.37 0.49 3.02
C CYS A 72 6.36 1.46 3.64
N ASN A 73 7.35 1.77 2.84
CA ASN A 73 8.36 2.77 3.10
C ASN A 73 7.88 4.18 2.71
N ASN A 74 8.36 5.20 3.42
CA ASN A 74 8.12 6.61 3.11
C ASN A 74 9.12 7.14 2.10
N PRO A 75 8.77 7.93 1.07
CA PRO A 75 9.68 8.31 -0.01
C PRO A 75 11.08 8.71 0.48
N VAL A 76 12.14 8.16 -0.13
CA VAL A 76 13.55 8.33 0.30
C VAL A 76 13.92 9.81 0.50
N ALA A 77 13.33 10.72 -0.27
CA ALA A 77 13.53 12.15 -0.13
C ALA A 77 13.27 12.70 1.29
N LEU A 78 12.42 12.06 2.09
CA LEU A 78 12.16 12.45 3.48
C LEU A 78 13.38 12.23 4.42
N SER A 79 14.31 11.34 4.07
CA SER A 79 15.47 11.00 4.89
C SER A 79 16.81 11.52 4.36
N VAL A 80 16.91 11.89 3.07
CA VAL A 80 18.21 12.20 2.44
C VAL A 80 18.81 13.53 2.88
N SER A 81 18.08 14.64 2.78
CA SER A 81 18.58 15.98 3.12
C SER A 81 17.44 16.88 3.59
N SER A 82 17.77 18.02 4.22
CA SER A 82 16.76 19.01 4.62
C SER A 82 15.97 19.55 3.43
N GLU A 83 16.65 19.81 2.32
CA GLU A 83 16.03 20.27 1.07
C GLU A 83 15.09 19.21 0.48
N ALA A 84 15.56 17.97 0.35
CA ALA A 84 14.76 16.86 -0.18
C ALA A 84 13.52 16.63 0.69
N ARG A 85 13.71 16.69 2.02
CA ARG A 85 12.64 16.54 3.00
C ARG A 85 11.61 17.66 2.88
N SER A 86 12.04 18.90 2.74
CA SER A 86 11.12 20.03 2.53
C SER A 86 10.29 19.82 1.26
N ALA A 87 10.94 19.51 0.14
CA ALA A 87 10.25 19.25 -1.13
C ALA A 87 9.27 18.07 -1.04
N ALA A 88 9.63 17.01 -0.31
CA ALA A 88 8.78 15.85 -0.11
C ALA A 88 7.59 16.16 0.82
N LEU A 89 7.78 16.93 1.89
CA LEU A 89 6.69 17.33 2.78
C LEU A 89 5.69 18.26 2.10
N ASP A 90 6.16 19.12 1.18
CA ASP A 90 5.30 19.94 0.33
C ASP A 90 4.49 19.07 -0.65
N PHE A 91 5.11 18.00 -1.17
CA PHE A 91 4.46 17.11 -2.13
C PHE A 91 3.53 16.08 -1.46
N TYR A 92 3.86 15.50 -0.31
CA TYR A 92 3.06 14.49 0.39
C TYR A 92 2.43 15.10 1.65
N PRO A 93 1.30 15.82 1.52
CA PRO A 93 0.79 16.66 2.60
C PRO A 93 0.11 15.87 3.72
N VAL A 94 -0.42 14.68 3.42
CA VAL A 94 -1.14 13.87 4.40
C VAL A 94 -0.16 13.11 5.26
N LYS A 95 -0.19 13.40 6.56
CA LYS A 95 0.52 12.65 7.61
C LYS A 95 -0.44 11.64 8.21
N PHE A 96 -0.37 10.39 7.77
CA PHE A 96 -1.27 9.33 8.22
C PHE A 96 -0.62 8.52 9.36
N PRO A 97 -1.11 8.61 10.62
CA PRO A 97 -0.51 7.91 11.75
C PRO A 97 -0.68 6.39 11.63
N LEU A 98 0.38 5.64 11.91
CA LEU A 98 0.37 4.19 11.91
C LEU A 98 0.44 3.64 13.35
N ALA A 99 -0.25 2.54 13.57
CA ALA A 99 -0.07 1.73 14.77
C ALA A 99 1.23 0.93 14.68
N THR A 100 1.73 0.53 15.85
CA THR A 100 2.86 -0.41 15.95
C THR A 100 2.52 -1.68 15.16
N VAL A 101 3.47 -2.18 14.37
CA VAL A 101 3.31 -3.49 13.71
C VAL A 101 3.43 -4.56 14.78
N ALA A 102 2.29 -5.00 15.30
CA ALA A 102 2.21 -6.04 16.31
C ALA A 102 1.87 -7.40 15.66
N PRO A 103 2.52 -8.51 16.09
CA PRO A 103 2.08 -9.86 15.75
C PRO A 103 0.64 -10.12 16.25
N TYR A 104 0.01 -11.15 15.69
CA TYR A 104 -1.40 -11.52 15.90
C TYR A 104 -1.82 -11.80 17.37
N GLU A 105 -0.90 -11.84 18.32
CA GLU A 105 -1.07 -12.54 19.59
C GLU A 105 -1.48 -11.66 20.78
N HIS A 106 -1.57 -10.33 20.66
CA HIS A 106 -1.84 -9.47 21.82
C HIS A 106 -3.23 -8.83 21.70
N ALA A 107 -4.16 -9.30 22.55
CA ALA A 107 -5.48 -8.71 22.73
C ALA A 107 -5.39 -7.44 23.61
N GLY A 108 -6.20 -6.42 23.28
CA GLY A 108 -6.07 -5.09 23.88
C GLY A 108 -5.08 -4.25 23.10
N ASP A 109 -5.52 -3.07 22.66
CA ASP A 109 -4.91 -2.30 21.58
C ASP A 109 -3.38 -2.18 21.66
N SER A 110 -2.73 -2.65 20.58
CA SER A 110 -1.37 -2.28 20.21
C SER A 110 -1.21 -0.76 20.23
N ILE A 111 -0.27 -0.28 21.04
CA ILE A 111 0.06 1.13 21.26
C ILE A 111 0.22 1.84 19.90
N ASN A 112 -0.40 3.02 19.73
CA ASN A 112 -0.11 3.91 18.61
C ASN A 112 1.41 4.13 18.57
N ASP A 113 2.07 3.79 17.47
CA ASP A 113 3.44 4.22 17.30
C ASP A 113 3.40 5.71 16.94
N LEU A 114 3.50 6.57 17.96
CA LEU A 114 3.45 8.02 17.81
C LEU A 114 4.53 8.55 16.84
N ASN A 115 5.57 7.74 16.57
CA ASN A 115 6.67 8.12 15.70
C ASN A 115 6.49 7.60 14.27
N ARG A 116 5.53 6.70 14.01
CA ARG A 116 5.37 6.10 12.69
C ARG A 116 4.24 6.76 11.91
N VAL A 117 4.63 7.59 10.96
CA VAL A 117 3.73 8.32 10.07
C VAL A 117 3.96 7.86 8.64
N LEU A 118 2.89 7.61 7.90
CA LEU A 118 2.91 7.35 6.46
C LEU A 118 2.54 8.63 5.71
N TYR A 119 3.41 9.08 4.81
CA TYR A 119 3.17 10.28 4.01
C TYR A 119 2.47 9.92 2.72
N ILE A 120 1.32 10.54 2.46
CA ILE A 120 0.45 10.19 1.32
C ILE A 120 0.11 11.45 0.54
N LYS A 121 0.10 11.34 -0.79
CA LYS A 121 -0.53 12.32 -1.69
C LYS A 121 -1.82 11.71 -2.24
N PRO A 122 -3.01 12.01 -1.70
CA PRO A 122 -4.27 11.35 -2.08
C PRO A 122 -4.64 11.44 -3.58
N ALA A 123 -4.19 12.50 -4.26
CA ALA A 123 -4.40 12.67 -5.70
C ALA A 123 -3.38 11.90 -6.58
N VAL A 124 -2.24 11.47 -6.02
CA VAL A 124 -1.12 10.85 -6.75
C VAL A 124 -0.91 9.38 -6.36
N ASP A 125 -1.02 9.04 -5.09
CA ASP A 125 -0.84 7.68 -4.59
C ASP A 125 -2.09 6.85 -4.81
N THR A 126 -1.88 5.55 -5.05
CA THR A 126 -2.94 4.55 -4.98
C THR A 126 -2.89 3.90 -3.61
N VAL A 127 -3.94 4.08 -2.81
CA VAL A 127 -4.04 3.42 -1.50
C VAL A 127 -4.56 2.00 -1.73
N VAL A 128 -3.75 1.01 -1.37
CA VAL A 128 -4.07 -0.41 -1.44
C VAL A 128 -4.50 -0.86 -0.05
N VAL A 129 -5.74 -1.31 0.12
CA VAL A 129 -6.24 -1.72 1.44
C VAL A 129 -6.34 -3.24 1.54
N LEU A 130 -5.61 -3.82 2.48
CA LEU A 130 -5.69 -5.24 2.80
C LEU A 130 -6.53 -5.49 4.07
N GLY A 131 -7.05 -6.71 4.18
CA GLY A 131 -7.68 -7.22 5.39
C GLY A 131 -9.20 -7.39 5.30
N ASP A 132 -9.77 -7.88 6.40
CA ASP A 132 -11.22 -7.92 6.61
C ASP A 132 -11.70 -6.53 7.00
N LEU A 133 -12.11 -5.80 5.97
CA LEU A 133 -12.47 -4.41 6.09
C LEU A 133 -13.99 -4.29 6.01
N ASP A 134 -14.58 -3.80 7.10
CA ASP A 134 -15.99 -3.44 7.12
C ASP A 134 -16.21 -2.00 6.64
N TYR A 135 -17.48 -1.68 6.42
CA TYR A 135 -17.92 -0.34 6.03
C TYR A 135 -17.38 0.76 6.96
N ARG A 136 -17.41 0.55 8.28
CA ARG A 136 -17.04 1.58 9.26
C ARG A 136 -15.53 1.85 9.21
N ARG A 137 -14.69 0.82 9.11
CA ARG A 137 -13.24 0.97 8.98
C ARG A 137 -12.89 1.75 7.72
N ILE A 138 -13.46 1.34 6.58
CA ILE A 138 -13.23 2.00 5.30
C ILE A 138 -13.71 3.46 5.34
N SER A 139 -14.93 3.71 5.86
CA SER A 139 -15.46 5.07 6.04
C SER A 139 -14.50 5.94 6.84
N ARG A 140 -13.92 5.38 7.90
CA ARG A 140 -13.05 6.14 8.79
C ARG A 140 -11.69 6.40 8.16
N LEU A 141 -11.09 5.42 7.50
CA LEU A 141 -9.84 5.57 6.74
C LEU A 141 -9.90 6.78 5.81
N PHE A 142 -10.95 6.84 4.99
CA PHE A 142 -11.09 7.92 4.02
C PHE A 142 -11.46 9.25 4.65
N THR A 143 -12.27 9.24 5.71
CA THR A 143 -12.54 10.46 6.48
C THR A 143 -11.23 11.05 7.01
N ASP A 144 -10.38 10.22 7.60
CA ASP A 144 -9.10 10.64 8.15
C ASP A 144 -8.13 11.13 7.06
N LEU A 145 -8.07 10.44 5.91
CA LEU A 145 -7.29 10.90 4.74
C LEU A 145 -7.79 12.24 4.18
N ARG A 146 -9.11 12.45 4.11
CA ARG A 146 -9.72 13.68 3.61
C ARG A 146 -9.50 14.84 4.58
N LEU A 147 -9.63 14.62 5.89
CA LEU A 147 -9.36 15.62 6.92
C LEU A 147 -7.88 16.03 6.93
N GLY A 148 -6.98 15.10 6.62
CA GLY A 148 -5.56 15.35 6.51
C GLY A 148 -5.11 16.00 5.20
N ASP A 149 -5.99 16.12 4.19
CA ASP A 149 -5.66 16.65 2.86
C ASP A 149 -5.93 18.16 2.76
N PRO A 150 -4.90 19.02 2.87
CA PRO A 150 -5.08 20.48 2.82
C PRO A 150 -5.54 20.97 1.44
N GLU A 151 -5.35 20.20 0.38
CA GLU A 151 -5.77 20.58 -0.97
C GLU A 151 -7.24 20.23 -1.24
N GLY A 152 -7.89 19.48 -0.33
CA GLY A 152 -9.28 19.04 -0.45
C GLY A 152 -9.55 18.22 -1.71
N LYS A 153 -8.53 17.55 -2.27
CA LYS A 153 -8.68 16.70 -3.46
C LYS A 153 -9.25 15.34 -3.11
N GLY A 154 -9.01 14.89 -1.88
CA GLY A 154 -9.41 13.58 -1.38
C GLY A 154 -8.69 12.44 -2.12
N LEU A 155 -8.99 11.20 -1.73
CA LEU A 155 -8.37 10.03 -2.34
C LEU A 155 -8.94 9.75 -3.73
N GLN A 156 -8.08 9.76 -4.74
CA GLN A 156 -8.49 9.56 -6.13
C GLN A 156 -8.31 8.12 -6.61
N ARG A 157 -7.47 7.32 -5.95
CA ARG A 157 -7.13 5.96 -6.38
C ARG A 157 -7.15 4.99 -5.21
N LEU A 158 -7.96 3.95 -5.35
CA LEU A 158 -8.18 2.93 -4.35
C LEU A 158 -7.98 1.55 -4.97
N ALA A 159 -7.31 0.66 -4.26
CA ALA A 159 -7.27 -0.75 -4.59
C ALA A 159 -7.74 -1.61 -3.41
N VAL A 160 -8.58 -2.61 -3.69
CA VAL A 160 -9.15 -3.53 -2.69
C VAL A 160 -9.07 -4.98 -3.17
N SER A 161 -9.12 -5.94 -2.24
CA SER A 161 -9.08 -7.37 -2.58
C SER A 161 -10.33 -7.82 -3.34
N ALA A 162 -10.19 -8.79 -4.23
CA ALA A 162 -11.32 -9.47 -4.89
C ALA A 162 -12.37 -10.04 -3.92
N SER A 163 -11.97 -10.32 -2.67
CA SER A 163 -12.92 -10.74 -1.63
C SER A 163 -14.08 -9.77 -1.41
N TRP A 164 -13.88 -8.49 -1.70
CA TRP A 164 -14.91 -7.45 -1.61
C TRP A 164 -16.07 -7.66 -2.59
N THR A 165 -15.85 -8.40 -3.67
CA THR A 165 -16.82 -8.56 -4.76
C THR A 165 -17.53 -9.91 -4.72
N TYR A 166 -17.39 -10.69 -3.64
CA TYR A 166 -17.90 -12.06 -3.55
C TYR A 166 -19.36 -12.22 -3.12
N HIS A 167 -20.05 -11.12 -2.79
CA HIS A 167 -21.48 -11.16 -2.47
C HIS A 167 -22.34 -10.80 -3.70
N GLU A 168 -23.59 -11.28 -3.71
CA GLU A 168 -24.56 -10.93 -4.74
C GLU A 168 -24.90 -9.43 -4.67
N GLY A 169 -24.93 -8.74 -5.81
CA GLY A 169 -25.17 -7.30 -5.86
C GLY A 169 -23.96 -6.46 -5.40
N ALA A 170 -22.77 -7.05 -5.31
CA ALA A 170 -21.55 -6.35 -4.89
C ALA A 170 -21.23 -5.13 -5.76
N GLY A 171 -21.39 -5.25 -7.09
CA GLY A 171 -21.14 -4.13 -8.00
C GLY A 171 -21.96 -2.90 -7.67
N ASP A 172 -23.28 -3.05 -7.56
CA ASP A 172 -24.18 -1.93 -7.26
C ASP A 172 -23.96 -1.39 -5.83
N THR A 173 -23.76 -2.28 -4.87
CA THR A 173 -23.47 -1.91 -3.48
C THR A 173 -22.19 -1.08 -3.38
N ILE A 174 -21.10 -1.55 -4.00
CA ILE A 174 -19.82 -0.84 -4.04
C ILE A 174 -19.99 0.47 -4.81
N ARG A 175 -20.63 0.47 -5.99
CA ARG A 175 -20.83 1.68 -6.79
C ARG A 175 -21.59 2.76 -5.99
N MET A 176 -22.67 2.37 -5.30
CA MET A 176 -23.44 3.28 -4.45
C MET A 176 -22.61 3.78 -3.27
N LEU A 177 -21.93 2.88 -2.57
CA LEU A 177 -21.05 3.20 -1.44
C LEU A 177 -19.97 4.22 -1.84
N ILE A 178 -19.27 3.96 -2.94
CA ILE A 178 -18.22 4.83 -3.46
C ILE A 178 -18.81 6.18 -3.88
N LYS A 179 -19.93 6.20 -4.59
CA LYS A 179 -20.59 7.44 -5.04
C LYS A 179 -20.95 8.37 -3.88
N HIS A 180 -21.43 7.81 -2.77
CA HIS A 180 -21.85 8.61 -1.62
C HIS A 180 -20.70 9.00 -0.70
N MET A 181 -19.74 8.10 -0.50
CA MET A 181 -18.69 8.33 0.49
C MET A 181 -17.42 8.94 -0.10
N PHE A 182 -17.11 8.63 -1.37
CA PHE A 182 -15.87 9.02 -2.05
C PHE A 182 -16.15 9.61 -3.43
N PRO A 183 -16.90 10.73 -3.52
CA PRO A 183 -17.21 11.38 -4.79
C PRO A 183 -15.96 11.81 -5.58
N GLU A 184 -14.82 11.97 -4.92
CA GLU A 184 -13.53 12.28 -5.53
C GLU A 184 -12.85 11.09 -6.24
N LEU A 185 -13.28 9.85 -5.97
CA LEU A 185 -12.62 8.66 -6.49
C LEU A 185 -12.63 8.67 -8.02
N VAL A 186 -11.45 8.53 -8.62
CA VAL A 186 -11.26 8.50 -10.06
C VAL A 186 -11.17 7.07 -10.54
N GLU A 187 -10.38 6.23 -9.87
CA GLU A 187 -10.08 4.87 -10.32
C GLU A 187 -10.11 3.91 -9.12
N MET A 188 -10.89 2.85 -9.28
CA MET A 188 -10.89 1.71 -8.37
C MET A 188 -10.23 0.51 -9.04
N THR A 189 -9.36 -0.17 -8.31
CA THR A 189 -8.74 -1.43 -8.72
C THR A 189 -9.17 -2.55 -7.78
N VAL A 190 -9.49 -3.71 -8.34
CA VAL A 190 -9.61 -4.96 -7.60
C VAL A 190 -8.31 -5.74 -7.79
N PHE A 191 -7.64 -6.10 -6.71
CA PHE A 191 -6.43 -6.91 -6.77
C PHE A 191 -6.69 -8.38 -6.44
N MET A 192 -5.86 -9.24 -7.01
CA MET A 192 -6.00 -10.70 -6.97
C MET A 192 -5.37 -11.37 -5.74
N TYR A 193 -4.33 -10.77 -5.15
CA TYR A 193 -3.74 -11.18 -3.87
C TYR A 193 -4.81 -11.53 -2.82
N ASP A 194 -4.72 -12.75 -2.31
CA ASP A 194 -5.75 -13.43 -1.52
C ASP A 194 -5.51 -13.36 0.00
N GLU A 195 -4.29 -13.00 0.41
CA GLU A 195 -3.95 -12.82 1.80
C GLU A 195 -4.45 -11.47 2.36
N LYS A 196 -4.80 -11.49 3.65
CA LYS A 196 -5.33 -10.32 4.38
C LYS A 196 -4.25 -9.38 4.89
N MET A 197 -3.01 -9.84 4.88
CA MET A 197 -1.83 -9.15 5.40
C MET A 197 -0.75 -9.19 4.33
N PRO A 198 0.16 -8.21 4.33
CA PRO A 198 1.33 -8.32 3.47
C PRO A 198 2.21 -9.52 3.89
N PRO A 199 3.11 -10.01 3.02
CA PRO A 199 3.99 -11.13 3.34
C PRO A 199 4.77 -10.88 4.64
N THR A 200 4.91 -11.91 5.48
CA THR A 200 5.46 -11.76 6.83
C THR A 200 6.93 -11.32 6.83
N ASP A 201 7.68 -11.71 5.80
CA ASP A 201 9.07 -11.36 5.53
C ASP A 201 9.25 -10.04 4.76
N TRP A 202 8.15 -9.40 4.31
CA TRP A 202 8.18 -8.11 3.65
C TRP A 202 8.13 -6.99 4.70
N ILE A 203 9.26 -6.30 4.90
CA ILE A 203 9.41 -5.17 5.83
C ILE A 203 10.08 -4.02 5.09
N GLY A 204 9.43 -2.85 5.08
CA GLY A 204 10.01 -1.66 4.48
C GLY A 204 10.30 -1.86 2.99
N GLY A 205 9.28 -2.26 2.24
CA GLY A 205 9.38 -2.46 0.81
C GLY A 205 8.39 -1.62 0.00
N VAL A 206 8.33 -1.90 -1.29
CA VAL A 206 7.36 -1.30 -2.22
C VAL A 206 6.34 -2.34 -2.65
N CYS A 207 5.09 -1.92 -2.80
CA CYS A 207 4.06 -2.73 -3.44
C CYS A 207 3.69 -2.11 -4.78
N ALA A 208 3.16 -2.92 -5.70
CA ALA A 208 2.73 -2.47 -7.01
C ALA A 208 1.53 -3.28 -7.50
N LEU A 209 0.74 -2.65 -8.38
CA LEU A 209 -0.35 -3.29 -9.10
C LEU A 209 0.10 -3.62 -10.51
N GLU A 210 0.16 -4.90 -10.85
CA GLU A 210 0.64 -5.38 -12.16
C GLU A 210 -0.46 -6.04 -12.98
N ASP A 211 -0.30 -6.00 -14.31
CA ASP A 211 -1.28 -6.64 -15.18
C ASP A 211 -1.32 -8.14 -14.90
N CYS A 212 -2.54 -8.64 -14.68
CA CYS A 212 -2.80 -10.04 -14.40
C CYS A 212 -3.68 -10.70 -15.47
N SER A 213 -3.96 -10.00 -16.57
CA SER A 213 -4.92 -10.41 -17.60
C SER A 213 -4.68 -11.81 -18.18
N GLN A 214 -3.42 -12.26 -18.21
CA GLN A 214 -3.03 -13.56 -18.75
C GLN A 214 -3.06 -14.70 -17.73
N THR A 215 -3.23 -14.40 -16.45
CA THR A 215 -3.20 -15.40 -15.39
C THR A 215 -4.49 -16.20 -15.34
N ASP A 216 -4.40 -17.47 -14.96
CA ASP A 216 -5.59 -18.32 -14.80
C ASP A 216 -6.47 -17.88 -13.62
N TYR A 217 -5.87 -17.21 -12.62
CA TYR A 217 -6.61 -16.63 -11.52
C TYR A 217 -7.51 -15.48 -11.99
N TYR A 218 -6.98 -14.55 -12.81
CA TYR A 218 -7.78 -13.50 -13.44
C TYR A 218 -8.93 -14.08 -14.27
N LYS A 219 -8.65 -15.09 -15.13
CA LYS A 219 -9.69 -15.72 -15.97
C LYS A 219 -10.80 -16.32 -15.12
N ARG A 220 -10.45 -17.04 -14.04
CA ARG A 220 -11.42 -17.61 -13.08
C ARG A 220 -12.24 -16.54 -12.39
N TYR A 221 -11.60 -15.46 -11.92
CA TYR A 221 -12.31 -14.33 -11.34
C TYR A 221 -13.28 -13.70 -12.34
N ALA A 222 -12.80 -13.36 -13.55
CA ALA A 222 -13.58 -12.70 -14.58
C ALA A 222 -14.78 -13.53 -15.06
N MET A 223 -14.62 -14.85 -15.23
CA MET A 223 -15.72 -15.76 -15.61
C MET A 223 -16.67 -16.06 -14.45
N GLY A 224 -16.19 -15.98 -13.21
CA GLY A 224 -16.95 -16.27 -12.01
C GLY A 224 -17.50 -15.01 -11.36
N ARG A 225 -17.02 -14.71 -10.15
CA ARG A 225 -17.58 -13.65 -9.30
C ARG A 225 -17.34 -12.23 -9.85
N GLY A 226 -16.34 -12.04 -10.69
CA GLY A 226 -16.10 -10.79 -11.42
C GLY A 226 -17.29 -10.38 -12.30
N GLN A 227 -18.21 -11.29 -12.63
CA GLN A 227 -19.47 -10.95 -13.31
C GLN A 227 -20.34 -9.97 -12.51
N GLN A 228 -20.23 -9.96 -11.18
CA GLN A 228 -20.92 -8.97 -10.34
C GLN A 228 -20.37 -7.54 -10.55
N MET A 229 -19.20 -7.40 -11.17
CA MET A 229 -18.51 -6.14 -11.43
C MET A 229 -18.52 -5.79 -12.92
N ARG A 230 -19.45 -6.35 -13.70
CA ARG A 230 -19.59 -6.10 -15.15
C ARG A 230 -20.84 -5.26 -15.43
N ASP A 231 -20.70 -4.32 -16.36
CA ASP A 231 -21.82 -3.64 -17.04
C ASP A 231 -21.83 -4.14 -18.50
N GLY A 232 -22.57 -5.23 -18.75
CA GLY A 232 -22.50 -5.95 -20.04
C GLY A 232 -21.11 -6.54 -20.28
N ASP A 233 -20.52 -6.26 -21.44
CA ASP A 233 -19.19 -6.79 -21.81
C ASP A 233 -18.02 -6.04 -21.16
N LYS A 234 -18.27 -4.94 -20.46
CA LYS A 234 -17.24 -4.07 -19.88
C LYS A 234 -17.18 -4.19 -18.36
N TRP A 235 -16.02 -3.88 -17.81
CA TRP A 235 -15.91 -3.68 -16.37
C TRP A 235 -16.74 -2.46 -15.95
N MET A 236 -17.43 -2.60 -14.83
CA MET A 236 -18.26 -1.55 -14.25
C MET A 236 -17.44 -0.28 -13.98
N VAL A 237 -18.03 0.87 -14.22
CA VAL A 237 -17.42 2.16 -13.86
C VAL A 237 -17.65 2.44 -12.38
N ILE A 238 -16.57 2.52 -11.62
CA ILE A 238 -16.58 2.88 -10.19
C ILE A 238 -15.68 4.09 -9.98
N GLY A 239 -16.25 5.18 -9.49
CA GLY A 239 -15.60 6.50 -9.54
C GLY A 239 -15.83 7.14 -10.91
N LYS A 240 -14.75 7.34 -11.68
CA LYS A 240 -14.79 8.00 -13.01
C LYS A 240 -14.26 7.14 -14.15
N LYS A 241 -13.67 5.98 -13.86
CA LYS A 241 -13.08 5.06 -14.84
C LYS A 241 -13.64 3.64 -14.68
N GLU A 242 -13.50 2.85 -15.74
CA GLU A 242 -13.75 1.41 -15.68
C GLU A 242 -12.86 0.76 -14.60
N LEU A 243 -13.45 -0.14 -13.82
CA LEU A 243 -12.76 -0.92 -12.82
C LEU A 243 -11.58 -1.67 -13.45
N ARG A 244 -10.44 -1.65 -12.77
CA ARG A 244 -9.27 -2.44 -13.15
C ARG A 244 -9.17 -3.69 -12.29
N VAL A 245 -8.62 -4.75 -12.88
CA VAL A 245 -8.32 -5.99 -12.16
C VAL A 245 -6.84 -6.29 -12.35
N MET A 246 -6.09 -6.33 -11.25
CA MET A 246 -4.63 -6.35 -11.25
C MET A 246 -4.11 -7.39 -10.24
N GLU A 247 -2.84 -7.76 -10.33
CA GLU A 247 -2.15 -8.49 -9.26
C GLU A 247 -1.50 -7.50 -8.30
N LEU A 248 -1.58 -7.74 -6.99
CA LEU A 248 -0.83 -6.96 -6.00
C LEU A 248 0.45 -7.72 -5.67
N ILE A 249 1.58 -7.11 -5.97
CA ILE A 249 2.89 -7.67 -5.71
C ILE A 249 3.64 -6.88 -4.63
N PHE A 250 4.49 -7.58 -3.91
CA PHE A 250 5.36 -7.03 -2.87
C PHE A 250 6.81 -7.24 -3.25
N ARG A 251 7.61 -6.18 -3.16
CA ARG A 251 9.06 -6.20 -3.45
C ARG A 251 9.82 -5.61 -2.27
N HIS A 252 10.91 -6.26 -1.90
CA HIS A 252 11.85 -5.70 -0.91
C HIS A 252 12.61 -4.51 -1.50
N GLY A 253 12.92 -3.50 -0.68
CA GLY A 253 13.70 -2.34 -1.10
C GLY A 253 12.86 -1.11 -1.48
N TRP A 254 13.46 -0.23 -2.29
CA TRP A 254 12.95 1.09 -2.69
C TRP A 254 12.78 1.20 -4.20
#